data_AF-A0A349WBU9-F1
#
_entry.id   AF-A0A349WBU9-F1
#
_cell.length_a   1.000
_cell.length_b   1.000
_cell.length_c   1.000
_cell.angle_alpha   90.00
_cell.angle_beta   90.00
_cell.angle_gamma   90.00
#
_symmetry.space_group_name_H-M   'P 1'
#
loop_
_entity.id
_entity.type
_entity.pdbx_description
1 polymer ?
#
loop_
_entity_poly.entity_id
_entity_poly.type
_entity_poly.pdbx_seq_one_letter_code
_entity_poly.pdbx_strand_id
1 'polypeptide(L)' 'MNNQWFSKVAVWLVIAMVLFTVFKQFDTRAVGAAGHLGYSEFLEEVRNNRIKSATIQEGQGGTEIVAVTQDDRRIR' A
#
# COMPACT_ATOMS: atom_id res chain seq x y z
N MET A 1 -18.70 44.72 -3.23
CA MET A 1 -18.04 43.43 -3.55
C MET A 1 -18.90 42.30 -3.03
N ASN A 2 -19.37 41.44 -3.93
CA ASN A 2 -20.44 40.48 -3.68
C ASN A 2 -19.89 39.16 -3.11
N ASN A 3 -19.83 39.06 -1.78
CA ASN A 3 -19.34 37.87 -1.08
C ASN A 3 -20.20 36.62 -1.34
N GLN A 4 -21.41 36.76 -1.89
CA GLN A 4 -22.27 35.65 -2.24
C GLN A 4 -21.69 34.80 -3.38
N TRP A 5 -21.06 35.43 -4.37
CA TRP A 5 -20.45 34.71 -5.48
C TRP A 5 -19.17 33.98 -5.04
N PHE A 6 -18.32 34.64 -4.24
CA PHE A 6 -17.13 34.03 -3.67
C PHE A 6 -17.45 32.90 -2.69
N SER A 7 -18.49 33.05 -1.86
CA SER A 7 -18.96 32.01 -0.93
C SER A 7 -19.40 30.74 -1.67
N LYS A 8 -20.13 30.87 -2.80
CA LYS A 8 -20.53 29.71 -3.62
C LYS A 8 -19.33 28.97 -4.22
N VAL A 9 -18.35 29.71 -4.71
CA VAL A 9 -17.12 29.12 -5.28
C VAL A 9 -16.29 28.45 -4.18
N ALA A 10 -16.15 29.09 -3.03
CA ALA A 10 -15.42 28.55 -1.88
C ALA A 10 -16.05 27.24 -1.38
N VAL A 11 -17.38 27.15 -1.30
CA VAL A 11 -18.07 25.91 -0.92
C VAL A 11 -17.80 24.79 -1.93
N TRP A 12 -17.83 25.08 -3.23
CA TRP A 12 -17.49 24.10 -4.27
C TRP A 12 -16.04 23.60 -4.17
N LEU A 13 -15.09 24.49 -3.89
CA LEU A 13 -13.68 24.13 -3.72
C LEU A 13 -13.45 23.27 -2.47
N VAL A 14 -14.14 23.56 -1.36
CA VAL A 14 -14.06 22.75 -0.14
C VAL A 14 -14.63 21.36 -0.38
N ILE A 15 -15.77 21.25 -1.07
CA ILE A 15 -16.36 19.94 -1.42
C ILE A 15 -15.39 19.13 -2.30
N ALA A 16 -14.79 19.77 -3.33
CA ALA A 16 -13.80 19.12 -4.19
C ALA A 16 -12.56 18.65 -3.40
N MET A 17 -12.08 19.48 -2.46
CA MET A 17 -10.94 19.14 -1.59
C MET A 17 -11.26 17.95 -0.67
N VAL A 18 -12.43 17.94 -0.03
CA VAL A 18 -12.86 16.85 0.87
C VAL A 18 -13.06 15.54 0.10
N LEU A 19 -13.65 15.58 -1.09
CA LEU A 19 -13.76 14.39 -1.93
C LEU A 19 -12.38 13.86 -2.29
N PHE A 20 -11.45 14.72 -2.70
CA PHE A 20 -10.07 14.33 -3.01
C PHE A 20 -9.36 13.68 -1.80
N THR A 21 -9.49 14.25 -0.61
CA THR A 21 -8.85 13.70 0.60
C THR A 21 -9.46 12.37 1.02
N VAL A 22 -10.79 12.22 0.94
CA VAL A 22 -11.48 10.95 1.22
C VAL A 22 -11.12 9.88 0.17
N PHE A 23 -11.07 10.22 -1.12
CA PHE A 23 -10.59 9.30 -2.17
C PHE A 23 -9.12 8.89 -1.96
N LYS A 24 -8.23 9.83 -1.62
CA LYS A 24 -6.83 9.51 -1.27
C LYS A 24 -6.72 8.63 -0.02
N GLN A 25 -7.62 8.78 0.95
CA GLN A 25 -7.64 7.93 2.14
C GLN A 25 -7.92 6.46 1.79
N PHE A 26 -8.72 6.20 0.75
CA PHE A 26 -8.92 4.85 0.22
C PHE A 26 -7.73 4.34 -0.59
N ASP A 27 -7.09 5.21 -1.39
CA ASP A 27 -5.90 4.89 -2.20
C ASP A 27 -4.67 4.51 -1.35
N THR A 28 -4.49 5.10 -0.16
CA THR A 28 -3.38 4.75 0.76
C THR A 28 -3.42 3.28 1.23
N ARG A 29 -4.53 2.56 1.06
CA ARG A 29 -4.59 1.11 1.32
C ARG A 29 -4.09 0.26 0.16
N ALA A 30 -3.81 0.84 -1.01
CA ALA A 30 -3.38 0.13 -2.22
C ALA A 30 -1.86 -0.01 -2.37
N VAL A 31 -1.05 0.43 -1.38
CA VAL A 31 0.41 0.16 -1.35
C VAL A 31 0.74 -1.25 -0.83
N GLY A 32 -0.27 -2.04 -0.46
CA GLY A 32 -0.12 -3.43 0.01
C GLY A 32 -0.27 -4.51 -1.06
N ALA A 33 -0.05 -4.23 -2.34
CA ALA A 33 -0.16 -5.23 -3.42
C ALA A 33 1.19 -5.78 -3.87
N ALA A 34 2.16 -5.87 -2.97
CA ALA A 34 3.16 -6.92 -3.11
C ALA A 34 2.48 -8.20 -2.63
N GLY A 35 2.33 -9.15 -3.54
CA GLY A 35 1.48 -10.32 -3.36
C GLY A 35 1.86 -11.07 -2.09
N HIS A 36 1.03 -10.94 -1.07
CA HIS A 36 1.21 -11.53 0.26
C HIS A 36 1.66 -12.98 0.13
N LEU A 37 2.97 -13.21 0.19
CA LEU A 37 3.49 -14.57 0.15
C LEU A 37 3.12 -15.19 1.49
N GLY A 38 2.17 -16.12 1.47
CA GLY A 38 1.73 -16.79 2.68
C GLY A 38 2.92 -17.45 3.36
N TYR A 39 2.97 -17.43 4.69
CA TYR A 39 4.05 -18.05 5.46
C TYR A 39 4.32 -19.51 5.03
N SER A 40 3.26 -20.27 4.70
CA SER A 40 3.37 -21.63 4.19
C SER A 40 4.02 -21.73 2.80
N GLU A 41 3.68 -20.81 1.89
CA GLU A 41 4.29 -20.76 0.56
C GLU A 41 5.77 -20.34 0.65
N PHE A 42 6.09 -19.40 1.55
CA PHE A 42 7.46 -19.04 1.85
C PHE A 42 8.27 -20.24 2.36
N LEU A 43 7.75 -20.99 3.32
CA LEU A 43 8.43 -22.19 3.84
C LEU A 43 8.66 -23.25 2.76
N GLU A 44 7.72 -23.40 1.83
CA GLU A 44 7.89 -24.28 0.68
C GLU A 44 8.96 -23.79 -0.29
N GLU A 45 8.99 -22.50 -0.61
CA GLU A 45 10.01 -21.89 -1.47
C GLU A 45 11.41 -21.97 -0.85
N VAL A 46 11.53 -21.79 0.48
CA VAL A 46 12.78 -22.00 1.24
C VAL A 46 13.19 -23.48 1.22
N ARG A 47 12.25 -24.39 1.46
CA ARG A 47 12.51 -25.85 1.39
C ARG A 47 12.98 -26.26 0.00
N ASN A 48 12.44 -25.63 -1.05
CA ASN A 48 12.82 -25.85 -2.43
C ASN A 48 14.11 -25.10 -2.84
N ASN A 49 14.83 -24.49 -1.89
CA ASN A 49 16.03 -23.68 -2.07
C ASN A 49 15.85 -22.51 -3.06
N ARG A 50 14.64 -22.04 -3.36
CA ARG A 50 14.43 -20.98 -4.36
C ARG A 50 14.64 -19.57 -3.82
N ILE A 51 14.74 -19.42 -2.50
CA ILE A 51 14.97 -18.16 -1.81
C ILE A 51 16.44 -18.02 -1.43
N LYS A 52 17.06 -16.91 -1.84
CA LYS A 52 18.44 -16.52 -1.56
C LYS A 52 18.57 -15.77 -0.24
N SER A 53 17.65 -14.85 0.04
CA SER A 53 17.61 -14.11 1.30
C SER A 53 16.20 -13.63 1.60
N ALA A 54 15.78 -13.65 2.85
CA ALA A 54 14.48 -13.16 3.28
C ALA A 54 14.62 -12.17 4.44
N THR A 55 13.80 -11.13 4.41
CA THR A 55 13.69 -10.12 5.47
C THR A 55 12.23 -10.06 5.90
N ILE A 56 11.98 -10.47 7.13
CA ILE A 56 10.66 -10.47 7.74
C ILE A 56 10.53 -9.18 8.56
N GLN A 57 9.58 -8.33 8.20
CA GLN A 57 9.26 -7.09 8.91
C GLN A 57 7.92 -7.27 9.62
N GLU A 58 7.96 -7.34 10.95
CA GLU A 58 6.75 -7.36 11.77
C GLU A 58 6.41 -5.92 12.19
N GLY A 59 5.31 -5.39 11.66
CA GLY A 59 4.79 -4.07 12.01
C GLY A 59 3.47 -4.17 12.78
N GLN A 60 3.01 -3.05 13.36
CA GLN A 60 1.74 -2.97 14.11
C GLN A 60 0.46 -3.33 13.28
N GLY A 61 0.61 -3.68 11.99
CA GLY A 61 -0.47 -4.06 11.09
C GLY A 61 -0.31 -5.41 10.37
N GLY A 62 0.73 -6.21 10.69
CA GLY A 62 0.96 -7.53 10.08
C GLY A 62 2.44 -7.86 9.86
N THR A 63 2.69 -9.06 9.33
CA THR A 63 4.02 -9.56 8.97
C THR A 63 4.23 -9.37 7.46
N GLU A 64 5.15 -8.50 7.06
CA GLU A 64 5.58 -8.31 5.67
C GLU A 64 6.82 -9.16 5.41
N ILE A 65 6.78 -10.07 4.43
CA ILE A 65 7.89 -10.99 4.12
C ILE A 65 8.50 -10.56 2.80
N VAL A 66 9.59 -9.81 2.83
CA VAL A 66 10.36 -9.50 1.62
C VAL A 66 11.36 -10.62 1.37
N ALA A 67 11.20 -11.36 0.28
CA ALA A 67 12.16 -12.39 -0.13
C ALA A 67 12.85 -12.04 -1.45
N VAL A 68 14.09 -12.48 -1.59
CA VAL A 68 14.91 -12.39 -2.81
C VAL A 68 15.08 -13.81 -3.33
N THR A 69 14.61 -14.08 -4.54
CA THR A 69 14.80 -15.39 -5.18
C THR A 69 16.23 -15.56 -5.67
N GLN A 70 16.62 -16.78 -6.03
CA GLN A 70 17.94 -17.05 -6.62
C GLN A 70 18.20 -16.25 -7.90
N ASP A 71 17.15 -15.88 -8.64
CA ASP A 71 17.21 -15.07 -9.86
C ASP A 71 17.26 -13.54 -9.57
N ASP A 72 17.60 -13.15 -8.34
CA ASP A 72 17.62 -11.77 -7.83
C ASP A 72 16.27 -11.03 -7.94
N ARG A 73 15.16 -11.77 -8.08
CA ARG A 73 13.80 -11.18 -8.07
C ARG A 73 13.35 -10.94 -6.64
N ARG A 74 12.80 -9.75 -6.39
CA ARG A 74 12.21 -9.37 -5.09
C ARG A 74 10.72 -9.66 -5.08
N ILE A 75 10.27 -10.41 -4.08
CA ILE A 75 8.86 -10.71 -3.78
C ILE A 75 8.55 -10.17 -2.37
N ARG A 76 7.32 -9.67 -2.14
CA ARG A 76 6.86 -9.19 -0.82
C ARG A 76 5.43 -9.60 -0.60
#